data_AF-E2BR06-F1
#
_entry.id   AF-E2BR06-F1
#
_cell.length_a   1.000
_cell.length_b   1.000
_cell.length_c   1.000
_cell.angle_alpha   90.00
_cell.angle_beta   90.00
_cell.angle_gamma   90.00
#
_symmetry.space_group_name_H-M   'P 1'
#
loop_
_entity.id
_entity.type
_entity.pdbx_description
1 polymer ?
#
loop_
_entity_poly.entity_id
_entity_poly.type
_entity_poly.pdbx_seq_one_letter_code
_entity_poly.pdbx_strand_id
1 'polypeptide(L)' 'MSKYALIMSKLIVEREVAEPREFPHMTAIRFENGKNEILWHCGGSLISNRMVLTTAHCTHNKDW' A
#
# COMPACT_ATOMS: atom_id res chain seq x y z
N MET A 1 -24.36 3.06 13.97
CA MET A 1 -25.30 2.79 12.85
C MET A 1 -24.67 3.29 11.55
N SER A 2 -24.03 2.41 10.78
CA SER A 2 -23.77 2.64 9.35
C SER A 2 -23.74 1.27 8.69
N LYS A 3 -24.89 0.89 8.09
CA LYS A 3 -25.11 -0.38 7.38
C LYS A 3 -24.82 -0.19 5.90
N TYR A 4 -23.58 0.13 5.56
CA TYR A 4 -23.11 0.05 4.17
C TYR A 4 -21.92 -0.90 4.13
N ALA A 5 -22.21 -2.18 4.38
CA ALA A 5 -21.32 -3.23 3.91
C ALA A 5 -21.42 -3.21 2.38
N LEU A 6 -20.41 -2.66 1.71
CA LEU A 6 -20.25 -2.85 0.28
C LEU A 6 -20.25 -4.37 0.08
N ILE A 7 -21.16 -4.88 -0.76
CA ILE A 7 -21.14 -6.29 -1.16
C ILE A 7 -19.85 -6.48 -1.95
N MET A 8 -18.79 -6.87 -1.25
CA MET A 8 -17.52 -7.28 -1.85
C MET A 8 -17.73 -8.70 -2.35
N SER A 9 -18.30 -8.84 -3.54
CA SER A 9 -18.26 -10.12 -4.25
C SER A 9 -16.80 -10.57 -4.33
N LYS A 10 -16.50 -11.77 -3.83
CA LYS A 10 -15.15 -12.33 -3.86
C LYS A 10 -14.76 -12.60 -5.33
N LEU A 11 -14.11 -11.61 -5.96
CA LEU A 11 -13.63 -11.70 -7.34
C LEU A 11 -12.31 -12.48 -7.43
N ILE A 12 -11.54 -12.48 -6.34
CA ILE A 12 -10.29 -13.23 -6.20
C ILE A 12 -10.60 -14.51 -5.41
N VAL A 13 -10.72 -15.64 -6.09
CA VAL A 13 -11.07 -16.93 -5.49
C VAL A 13 -9.92 -17.42 -4.60
N GLU A 14 -8.67 -17.29 -5.08
CA GLU A 14 -7.41 -17.64 -4.42
C GLU A 14 -6.40 -16.49 -4.51
N ARG A 15 -5.42 -16.43 -3.59
CA ARG A 15 -4.34 -15.43 -3.67
C ARG A 15 -3.31 -15.92 -4.66
N GLU A 16 -3.06 -15.12 -5.69
CA GLU A 16 -1.99 -15.38 -6.66
C GLU A 16 -0.86 -14.37 -6.46
N VAL A 17 0.37 -14.81 -6.71
CA VAL A 17 1.54 -13.94 -6.71
C VAL A 17 1.51 -13.16 -8.00
N ALA A 18 1.62 -11.83 -7.91
CA ALA A 18 1.64 -11.00 -9.09
C ALA A 18 2.91 -11.26 -9.93
N GLU A 19 2.76 -11.33 -11.24
CA GLU A 19 3.88 -11.45 -12.17
C GLU A 19 4.72 -10.16 -12.15
N PRO A 20 6.03 -10.23 -12.44
CA PRO A 20 6.87 -9.04 -12.50
C PRO A 20 6.31 -8.01 -13.49
N ARG A 21 6.05 -6.79 -12.98
CA ARG A 21 5.46 -5.66 -13.71
C ARG A 21 3.97 -5.83 -14.08
N GLU A 22 3.24 -6.74 -13.44
CA GLU A 22 1.77 -6.82 -13.59
C GLU A 22 1.09 -5.54 -13.11
N PHE A 23 1.58 -4.96 -12.02
CA PHE A 23 1.11 -3.68 -11.47
C PHE A 23 2.24 -2.66 -11.46
N PRO A 24 2.59 -2.06 -12.62
CA PRO A 24 3.78 -1.21 -12.74
C PRO A 24 3.71 0.08 -11.92
N HIS A 25 2.50 0.49 -11.52
CA HIS A 25 2.28 1.65 -10.66
C HIS A 25 2.40 1.33 -9.17
N MET A 26 2.43 0.05 -8.79
CA MET A 26 2.53 -0.36 -7.38
C MET A 26 3.88 0.05 -6.81
N THR A 27 3.85 0.74 -5.67
CA THR A 27 5.05 1.26 -4.99
C THR A 27 5.09 0.74 -3.57
N ALA A 28 6.26 0.29 -3.12
CA ALA A 28 6.54 0.01 -1.72
C ALA A 28 7.18 1.25 -1.07
N ILE A 29 6.72 1.61 0.13
CA ILE A 29 7.23 2.77 0.87
C ILE A 29 8.02 2.25 2.07
N ARG A 30 9.29 2.67 2.16
CA ARG A 30 10.21 2.27 3.23
C ARG A 30 10.30 3.32 4.33
N PHE A 31 10.52 2.86 5.55
CA PHE A 31 10.79 3.67 6.74
C PHE A 31 12.12 3.24 7.36
N GLU A 32 12.85 4.22 7.90
CA GLU A 32 14.07 3.97 8.66
C GLU A 32 13.72 4.05 10.15
N ASN A 33 13.79 2.92 10.83
CA ASN A 33 13.81 2.91 12.29
C ASN A 33 15.25 3.24 12.70
N GLY A 34 15.49 4.15 13.65
CA GLY A 34 16.80 4.71 14.04
C GLY A 34 17.90 3.72 14.47
N LYS A 35 17.67 2.43 14.24
CA LYS A 35 18.58 1.28 14.35
C LYS A 35 19.15 0.83 12.98
N ASN A 36 19.07 1.66 11.94
CA ASN A 36 19.42 1.31 10.55
C ASN A 36 18.60 0.14 9.96
N GLU A 37 17.39 -0.08 10.48
CA GLU A 37 16.50 -1.11 9.96
C GLU A 37 15.56 -0.51 8.91
N ILE A 38 15.46 -1.16 7.75
CA ILE A 38 14.53 -0.79 6.67
C ILE A 38 13.23 -1.55 6.86
N LEU A 39 12.15 -0.81 7.11
CA LEU A 39 10.80 -1.35 7.29
C LEU A 39 9.92 -1.01 6.07
N TRP A 40 9.26 -2.02 5.50
CA TRP A 40 8.32 -1.86 4.39
C TRP A 40 6.88 -2.01 4.89
N HIS A 41 6.32 -0.93 5.43
CA HIS A 41 5.00 -0.98 6.10
C HIS A 41 3.86 -0.37 5.28
N CYS A 42 4.18 0.33 4.19
CA CYS A 42 3.18 1.03 3.40
C CYS A 42 3.32 0.74 1.90
N GLY A 43 2.19 0.80 1.22
CA GLY A 43 2.11 0.80 -0.24
C GLY A 43 1.68 2.16 -0.78
N GLY A 44 1.75 2.31 -2.10
CA GLY A 44 1.23 3.46 -2.81
C GLY A 44 1.11 3.20 -4.30
N SER A 45 0.64 4.21 -5.03
CA SER A 45 0.49 4.16 -6.49
C SER A 45 1.17 5.36 -7.13
N LEU A 46 2.04 5.12 -8.11
CA LEU A 46 2.68 6.18 -8.90
C LEU A 46 1.64 6.82 -9.84
N ILE A 47 1.22 8.05 -9.52
CA ILE A 47 0.19 8.80 -10.28
C ILE A 47 0.78 9.83 -11.24
N SER A 48 2.07 10.12 -11.11
CA SER A 48 2.84 10.99 -12.01
C SER A 48 4.32 10.69 -11.88
N ASN A 49 5.16 11.23 -12.76
CA ASN A 49 6.61 11.01 -12.79
C ASN A 49 7.33 11.33 -11.46
N ARG A 50 6.67 12.06 -10.56
CA ARG A 50 7.23 12.49 -9.26
C ARG A 50 6.24 12.41 -8.09
N MET A 51 5.09 11.75 -8.26
CA MET A 51 4.05 11.72 -7.22
C MET A 51 3.53 10.31 -6.99
N VAL A 52 3.53 9.90 -5.72
CA VAL A 52 2.94 8.65 -5.24
C VAL A 52 1.74 8.97 -4.38
N LEU A 53 0.59 8.39 -4.71
CA LEU A 53 -0.61 8.43 -3.88
C LEU A 53 -0.51 7.33 -2.80
N THR A 54 -0.75 7.70 -1.55
CA THR A 54 -0.74 6.77 -0.40
C THR A 54 -1.72 7.26 0.68
N THR A 55 -1.82 6.53 1.79
CA THR A 55 -2.64 6.94 2.93
C THR A 55 -1.95 8.05 3.74
N ALA A 56 -2.74 8.91 4.39
CA ALA A 56 -2.19 10.01 5.19
C ALA A 56 -1.28 9.51 6.34
N HIS A 57 -1.65 8.43 7.03
CA HIS A 57 -0.86 7.89 8.14
C HIS A 57 0.49 7.31 7.71
N CYS A 58 0.65 6.91 6.44
CA CYS A 58 1.94 6.50 5.89
C CYS A 58 2.92 7.67 5.71
N THR A 59 2.46 8.93 5.82
CA THR A 59 3.31 10.13 5.71
C THR A 59 3.72 10.71 7.06
N HIS A 60 2.98 10.39 8.14
CA HIS A 60 3.23 10.91 9.48
C HIS A 60 3.31 9.75 10.46
N ASN A 61 4.54 9.39 10.76
CA ASN A 61 4.90 8.29 11.62
C ASN A 61 4.75 8.72 13.10
N LYS A 62 3.64 8.30 13.73
CA LYS A 62 3.43 8.41 15.18
C LYS A 62 3.27 7.06 15.89
N ASP A 63 2.97 5.97 15.18
CA ASP A 63 2.48 4.74 15.79
C ASP A 63 3.21 3.45 15.31
N TRP A 64 4.47 3.56 14.90
CA TRP A 64 5.37 2.40 14.75
C TRP A 64 6.62 2.58 15.59
#